data_AF-A0A8J6PER5-F1
#
_entry.id   AF-A0A8J6PER5-F1
#
_cell.length_a   1.000
_cell.length_b   1.000
_cell.length_c   1.000
_cell.angle_alpha   90.00
_cell.angle_beta   90.00
_cell.angle_gamma   90.00
#
_symmetry.space_group_name_H-M   'P 1'
#
loop_
_entity.id
_entity.type
_entity.pdbx_description
1 polymer ?
#
loop_
_entity_poly.entity_id
_entity_poly.type
_entity_poly.pdbx_seq_one_letter_code
_entity_poly.pdbx_strand_id
1 'polypeptide(L)'
;MGATKYEFYTDDLIKTAELIKALAHPARLKAVLMIVNEIEKDITIEDVSKEVKLSQSTLSVHFKQLHDSGFIKTAVVVEKKCRNVFRGNKPATEHLVHLLEYVLSKIELKIDDRSSNHPFYSKQISVHDWNRYFEVTRC
;
A
#
# COMPACT_ATOMS: atom_id res chain seq x y z
N MET A 1 10.74 -16.88 10.42
CA MET A 1 11.76 -15.84 10.16
C MET A 1 12.44 -15.56 11.49
N GLY A 2 13.77 -15.42 11.53
CA GLY A 2 14.48 -15.02 12.75
C GLY A 2 13.97 -13.66 13.23
N ALA A 3 13.99 -13.42 14.55
CA ALA A 3 13.58 -12.13 15.09
C ALA A 3 14.45 -11.02 14.48
N THR A 4 13.82 -10.05 13.82
CA THR A 4 14.52 -8.87 13.29
C THR A 4 15.14 -8.12 14.46
N LYS A 5 16.45 -7.90 14.42
CA LYS A 5 17.16 -7.14 15.45
C LYS A 5 16.97 -5.64 15.22
N TYR A 6 15.83 -5.12 15.68
CA TYR A 6 15.43 -3.72 15.51
C TYR A 6 16.42 -2.72 16.11
N GLU A 7 17.21 -3.12 17.11
CA GLU A 7 18.21 -2.32 17.81
C GLU A 7 19.33 -1.71 16.93
N PHE A 8 19.53 -2.22 15.71
CA PHE A 8 20.55 -1.71 14.78
C PHE A 8 20.04 -0.64 13.81
N TYR A 9 18.76 -0.30 13.86
CA TYR A 9 18.13 0.60 12.89
C TYR A 9 17.60 1.86 13.57
N THR A 10 17.61 2.97 12.84
CA THR A 10 16.99 4.20 13.31
C THR A 10 15.47 4.03 13.36
N ASP A 11 14.81 4.75 14.25
CA ASP A 11 13.35 4.73 14.36
C ASP A 11 12.67 5.06 13.03
N ASP A 12 13.23 5.97 12.24
CA ASP A 12 12.70 6.34 10.93
C ASP A 12 12.76 5.18 9.92
N LEU A 13 13.84 4.38 9.93
CA LEU A 13 13.94 3.19 9.09
C LEU A 13 12.94 2.12 9.52
N ILE A 14 12.75 1.94 10.83
CA ILE A 14 11.80 0.98 11.38
C ILE A 14 10.37 1.36 10.99
N LYS A 15 9.98 2.62 11.21
CA LYS A 15 8.65 3.14 10.84
C LYS A 15 8.41 3.08 9.34
N THR A 16 9.42 3.39 8.53
CA THR A 16 9.33 3.27 7.06
C THR A 16 9.14 1.81 6.65
N ALA A 17 9.84 0.87 7.28
CA ALA A 17 9.68 -0.56 7.04
C ALA A 17 8.28 -1.06 7.45
N GLU A 18 7.74 -0.56 8.56
CA GLU A 18 6.36 -0.85 8.99
C GLU A 18 5.32 -0.33 8.00
N LEU A 19 5.50 0.88 7.48
CA LEU A 19 4.66 1.45 6.43
C LEU A 19 4.65 0.59 5.16
N ILE A 20 5.83 0.21 4.68
CA ILE A 20 5.97 -0.67 3.50
C ILE A 20 5.37 -2.05 3.79
N LYS A 21 5.63 -2.61 4.98
CA LYS A 21 5.08 -3.90 5.40
C LYS A 21 3.56 -3.86 5.49
N ALA A 22 2.96 -2.73 5.86
CA ALA A 22 1.51 -2.55 5.86
C ALA A 22 0.93 -2.59 4.44
N LEU A 23 1.67 -2.12 3.43
CA LEU A 23 1.26 -2.22 2.04
C LEU A 23 1.50 -3.62 1.44
N ALA A 24 2.50 -4.35 1.90
CA ALA A 24 2.92 -5.65 1.36
C ALA A 24 1.95 -6.81 1.67
N HIS A 25 0.67 -6.68 1.29
CA HIS A 25 -0.31 -7.78 1.27
C HIS A 25 -1.35 -7.54 0.17
N PRO A 26 -1.70 -8.56 -0.63
CA PRO A 26 -2.61 -8.39 -1.77
C PRO A 26 -3.96 -7.73 -1.40
N ALA A 27 -4.60 -8.18 -0.31
CA ALA A 27 -5.86 -7.60 0.14
C ALA A 27 -5.73 -6.12 0.56
N ARG A 28 -4.60 -5.71 1.15
CA ARG A 28 -4.35 -4.33 1.57
C ARG A 28 -4.06 -3.44 0.37
N LEU A 29 -3.32 -3.93 -0.62
CA LEU A 29 -3.13 -3.22 -1.89
C LEU A 29 -4.47 -2.99 -2.60
N LYS A 30 -5.31 -4.03 -2.72
CA LYS A 30 -6.64 -3.87 -3.34
C LYS A 30 -7.50 -2.86 -2.58
N ALA A 31 -7.50 -2.88 -1.24
CA ALA A 31 -8.21 -1.90 -0.43
C ALA A 31 -7.70 -0.47 -0.65
N VAL A 32 -6.38 -0.26 -0.68
CA VAL A 32 -5.76 1.05 -0.95
C VAL A 32 -6.17 1.56 -2.33
N LEU A 33 -6.10 0.71 -3.37
CA LEU A 33 -6.52 1.06 -4.71
C LEU A 33 -7.98 1.54 -4.73
N MET A 34 -8.88 0.82 -4.05
CA MET A 34 -10.28 1.26 -3.93
C MET A 34 -10.43 2.61 -3.22
N ILE A 35 -9.67 2.86 -2.15
CA ILE A 35 -9.70 4.13 -1.41
C ILE A 35 -9.24 5.30 -2.28
N VAL A 36 -8.20 5.11 -3.10
CA VAL A 36 -7.64 6.22 -3.91
C VAL A 36 -8.41 6.46 -5.22
N ASN A 37 -9.15 5.47 -5.71
CA ASN A 37 -9.96 5.61 -6.93
C ASN A 37 -11.24 6.43 -6.68
N GLU A 38 -11.75 6.42 -5.45
CA GLU A 38 -12.97 7.11 -5.07
C GLU A 38 -12.63 8.50 -4.52
N ILE A 39 -12.63 9.51 -5.39
CA ILE A 39 -12.29 10.90 -5.02
C ILE A 39 -13.42 11.56 -4.20
N GLU A 40 -14.67 11.18 -4.46
CA GLU A 40 -15.86 11.82 -3.88
C GLU A 40 -16.59 10.94 -2.84
N LYS A 41 -16.33 9.63 -2.82
CA LYS A 41 -17.03 8.68 -1.96
C LYS A 41 -16.11 8.14 -0.86
N ASP A 42 -16.58 8.27 0.37
CA ASP A 42 -15.98 7.60 1.52
C ASP A 42 -16.11 6.07 1.40
N ILE A 43 -14.98 5.36 1.39
CA ILE A 43 -14.94 3.90 1.32
C ILE A 43 -15.19 3.29 2.71
N THR A 44 -16.02 2.26 2.75
CA THR A 44 -16.27 1.43 3.94
C THR A 44 -15.71 0.01 3.81
N ILE A 45 -15.59 -0.71 4.92
CA ILE A 45 -15.23 -2.14 4.90
C ILE A 45 -16.25 -2.95 4.11
N GLU A 46 -17.53 -2.56 4.13
CA GLU A 46 -18.57 -3.24 3.37
C GLU A 46 -18.33 -3.11 1.86
N ASP A 47 -17.97 -1.92 1.38
CA ASP A 47 -17.63 -1.70 -0.03
C ASP A 47 -16.45 -2.60 -0.45
N VAL A 48 -15.39 -2.67 0.37
CA VAL A 48 -14.22 -3.51 0.08
C VAL A 48 -14.53 -5.01 0.19
N SER A 49 -15.43 -5.41 1.08
CA SER A 49 -15.82 -6.83 1.23
C SER A 49 -16.51 -7.40 -0.02
N LYS A 50 -17.21 -6.55 -0.79
CA LYS A 50 -17.86 -6.93 -2.05
C LYS A 50 -16.83 -7.32 -3.12
N GLU A 51 -15.65 -6.73 -3.09
CA GLU A 51 -14.58 -6.95 -4.06
C GLU A 51 -13.56 -8.02 -3.63
N VAL A 52 -13.11 -7.98 -2.38
CA VAL A 52 -11.95 -8.78 -1.91
C VAL A 52 -12.36 -10.19 -1.46
N LYS A 53 -13.66 -10.52 -1.44
CA LYS A 53 -14.21 -11.81 -0.98
C LYS A 53 -13.68 -12.25 0.39
N LEU A 54 -13.43 -11.30 1.28
CA LEU A 54 -13.04 -11.52 2.67
C LEU A 54 -14.16 -11.09 3.61
N SER A 55 -14.23 -11.73 4.78
CA SER A 55 -15.18 -11.33 5.81
C SER A 55 -14.86 -9.92 6.35
N GLN A 56 -15.88 -9.22 6.84
CA GLN A 56 -15.69 -7.88 7.44
C GLN A 56 -14.78 -7.91 8.68
N SER A 57 -14.80 -8.99 9.46
CA SER A 57 -13.90 -9.16 10.61
C SER A 57 -12.45 -9.33 10.18
N THR A 58 -12.19 -10.11 9.12
CA THR A 58 -10.85 -10.23 8.52
C THR A 58 -10.37 -8.91 7.94
N LEU A 59 -11.22 -8.20 7.21
CA LEU A 59 -10.88 -6.89 6.65
C LEU A 59 -10.59 -5.87 7.75
N SER A 60 -11.34 -5.87 8.86
CA SER A 60 -11.06 -4.99 9.99
C SER A 60 -9.62 -5.11 10.51
N VAL A 61 -9.05 -6.32 10.51
CA VAL A 61 -7.64 -6.55 10.87
C VAL A 61 -6.69 -5.91 9.85
N HIS A 62 -6.96 -6.07 8.55
CA HIS A 62 -6.15 -5.47 7.48
C HIS A 62 -6.19 -3.94 7.50
N PHE A 63 -7.38 -3.36 7.69
CA PHE A 63 -7.56 -1.91 7.79
C PHE A 63 -6.91 -1.34 9.04
N LYS A 64 -6.98 -2.06 10.16
CA LYS A 64 -6.25 -1.68 11.38
C LYS A 64 -4.75 -1.60 11.12
N GLN A 65 -4.16 -2.57 10.42
CA GLN A 65 -2.73 -2.52 10.07
C GLN A 65 -2.37 -1.32 9.18
N LEU A 66 -3.22 -0.97 8.21
CA LEU A 66 -3.02 0.21 7.35
C LEU A 66 -3.17 1.54 8.11
N HIS A 67 -4.10 1.58 9.06
CA HIS A 67 -4.32 2.73 9.92
C HIS A 67 -3.15 2.92 10.90
N ASP A 68 -2.75 1.85 11.58
CA ASP A 68 -1.69 1.87 12.60
C ASP A 68 -0.33 2.20 11.96
N SER A 69 -0.12 1.84 10.69
CA SER A 69 1.08 2.28 9.94
C SER A 69 1.01 3.74 9.50
N GLY A 70 -0.13 4.41 9.65
CA GLY A 70 -0.36 5.77 9.17
C GLY A 70 -0.56 5.89 7.66
N PHE A 71 -0.79 4.79 6.92
CA PHE A 71 -1.00 4.86 5.47
C PHE A 71 -2.41 5.37 5.12
N ILE A 72 -3.40 5.04 5.95
CA ILE A 72 -4.77 5.52 5.83
C ILE A 72 -5.23 6.24 7.10
N LYS A 73 -6.18 7.14 6.96
CA LYS A 73 -6.91 7.77 8.06
C LYS A 73 -8.29 7.18 8.17
N THR A 74 -8.80 7.07 9.40
CA THR A 74 -10.17 6.64 9.69
C THR A 74 -10.94 7.79 10.30
N ALA A 75 -12.15 8.01 9.81
CA ALA A 75 -13.12 8.92 10.42
C ALA A 75 -14.43 8.18 10.69
N VAL A 76 -15.21 8.66 11.66
CA VAL A 76 -16.55 8.15 11.95
C VAL A 76 -17.56 9.11 11.34
N VAL A 77 -18.41 8.61 10.45
CA VAL A 77 -19.51 9.38 9.86
C VAL A 77 -20.82 8.93 10.49
N VAL A 78 -21.59 9.89 10.98
CA VAL A 78 -22.89 9.68 11.62
C VAL A 78 -23.96 10.34 10.76
N GLU A 79 -24.55 9.57 9.86
CA GLU A 79 -25.73 9.97 9.09
C GLU A 79 -26.94 9.16 9.57
N LYS A 80 -27.24 8.03 8.90
CA LYS A 80 -28.31 7.10 9.29
C LYS A 80 -27.82 5.94 10.18
N LYS A 81 -26.53 5.61 10.10
CA LYS A 81 -25.85 4.57 10.86
C LYS A 81 -24.40 4.99 11.09
N CYS A 82 -23.86 4.77 12.29
CA CYS A 82 -22.45 5.02 12.57
C CYS A 82 -21.58 4.07 11.74
N ARG A 83 -20.69 4.63 10.93
CA ARG A 83 -19.77 3.87 10.07
C ARG A 83 -18.39 4.50 10.03
N ASN A 84 -17.38 3.63 9.93
CA ASN A 84 -16.01 4.04 9.70
C ASN A 84 -15.78 4.25 8.21
N VAL A 85 -15.21 5.40 7.88
CA VAL A 85 -14.79 5.76 6.53
C VAL A 85 -13.28 5.88 6.48
N PHE A 86 -12.70 5.50 5.35
CA PHE A 86 -11.25 5.46 5.17
C PHE A 86 -10.78 6.40 4.07
N ARG A 87 -9.68 7.10 4.33
CA ARG A 87 -9.08 8.07 3.39
C ARG A 87 -7.57 7.85 3.31
N GLY A 88 -6.98 8.06 2.13
CA GLY A 88 -5.52 7.97 1.95
C GLY A 88 -4.77 9.06 2.71
N ASN A 89 -3.63 8.72 3.32
CA ASN A 89 -2.74 9.71 3.95
C ASN A 89 -1.66 10.19 2.97
N LYS A 90 -1.91 11.32 2.29
CA LYS A 90 -1.01 11.85 1.26
C LYS A 90 0.46 12.00 1.72
N PRO A 91 0.77 12.59 2.90
CA PRO A 91 2.14 12.65 3.41
C PRO A 91 2.85 11.29 3.53
N ALA A 92 2.13 10.23 3.90
CA ALA A 92 2.73 8.90 4.00
C ALA A 92 3.10 8.35 2.61
N THR A 93 2.28 8.62 1.60
CA THR A 93 2.58 8.26 0.21
C THR A 93 3.76 9.08 -0.33
N GLU A 94 3.79 10.39 -0.08
CA GLU A 94 4.90 11.28 -0.47
C GLU A 94 6.24 10.80 0.13
N HIS A 95 6.23 10.38 1.40
CA HIS A 95 7.42 9.81 2.05
C HIS A 95 7.96 8.58 1.31
N LEU A 96 7.08 7.67 0.87
CA LEU A 96 7.48 6.49 0.09
C LEU A 96 7.98 6.87 -1.31
N VAL A 97 7.36 7.87 -1.95
CA VAL A 97 7.81 8.39 -3.25
C VAL A 97 9.23 8.95 -3.12
N HIS A 98 9.50 9.80 -2.13
CA HIS A 98 10.84 10.35 -1.90
C HIS A 98 11.89 9.25 -1.65
N LEU A 99 11.54 8.19 -0.92
CA LEU A 99 12.42 7.04 -0.74
C LEU A 99 12.76 6.38 -2.09
N LEU A 100 11.75 6.12 -2.91
CA LEU A 100 11.93 5.47 -4.21
C LEU A 100 12.72 6.36 -5.18
N GLU A 101 12.45 7.66 -5.21
CA GLU A 101 13.21 8.64 -5.99
C GLU A 101 14.68 8.70 -5.54
N TYR A 102 14.93 8.70 -4.23
CA TYR A 102 16.27 8.64 -3.68
C TYR A 102 16.99 7.37 -4.14
N VAL A 103 16.35 6.20 -4.01
CA VAL A 103 16.92 4.92 -4.46
C VAL A 103 17.21 4.94 -5.95
N LEU A 104 16.27 5.41 -6.78
CA LEU A 104 16.41 5.50 -8.23
C LEU A 104 17.62 6.37 -8.61
N SER A 105 17.77 7.53 -7.97
CA SER A 105 18.90 8.46 -8.21
C SER A 105 20.27 7.85 -7.90
N LYS A 106 20.33 6.80 -7.06
CA LYS A 106 21.58 6.13 -6.69
C LYS A 106 21.89 4.90 -7.53
N ILE A 107 20.88 4.25 -8.13
CA ILE A 107 21.07 3.07 -8.99
C ILE A 107 21.86 3.44 -10.25
N GLU A 108 21.63 4.63 -10.81
CA GLU A 108 22.31 5.10 -12.03
C GLU A 108 23.82 5.36 -11.84
N LEU A 109 24.28 5.54 -10.59
CA LEU A 109 25.67 5.88 -10.28
C LEU A 109 26.65 4.69 -10.29
N LYS A 110 26.15 3.46 -10.46
CA LYS A 110 26.94 2.21 -10.38
C LYS A 110 26.70 1.27 -11.56
N ILE A 111 26.59 1.80 -12.77
CA ILE A 111 26.65 0.97 -13.98
C ILE A 111 28.12 0.59 -14.19
N ASP A 112 28.56 -0.53 -13.60
CA ASP A 112 29.83 -1.13 -13.95
C ASP A 112 29.66 -2.06 -15.16
N ASP A 113 30.68 -2.14 -16.01
CA ASP A 113 30.68 -2.92 -17.26
C ASP A 113 30.56 -4.45 -17.03
N ARG A 114 30.38 -4.87 -15.77
CA ARG A 114 30.26 -6.28 -15.34
C ARG A 114 28.81 -6.72 -15.17
N SER A 115 27.85 -5.80 -15.17
CA SER A 115 26.43 -6.15 -15.11
C SER A 115 25.94 -6.59 -16.50
N SER A 116 25.79 -7.90 -16.69
CA SER A 116 25.12 -8.43 -17.88
C SER A 116 23.71 -7.84 -17.97
N ASN A 117 23.36 -7.25 -19.11
CA ASN A 117 22.09 -6.58 -19.43
C ASN A 117 20.86 -7.51 -19.46
N HIS A 118 20.90 -8.64 -18.74
CA HIS A 118 19.76 -9.54 -18.65
C HIS A 118 18.66 -8.89 -17.79
N PRO A 119 17.39 -8.96 -18.22
CA PRO A 119 16.28 -8.49 -17.41
C PRO A 119 16.27 -9.23 -16.07
N PHE A 120 16.67 -8.56 -14.99
CA PHE A 120 16.67 -9.11 -13.64
C PHE A 120 15.25 -9.05 -13.06
N TYR A 121 14.30 -9.70 -13.73
CA TYR A 121 12.93 -9.87 -13.22
C TYR A 121 12.63 -11.34 -13.09
N SER A 122 13.14 -11.96 -12.04
CA SER A 122 13.00 -13.41 -11.82
C SER A 122 11.54 -13.84 -11.56
N LYS A 123 10.64 -12.91 -11.20
CA LYS A 123 9.22 -13.20 -10.87
C LYS A 123 8.21 -12.09 -11.20
N GLN A 124 8.62 -10.99 -11.82
CA GLN A 124 7.75 -9.82 -11.97
C GLN A 124 7.16 -9.76 -13.38
N ILE A 125 5.82 -9.75 -13.48
CA ILE A 125 5.13 -9.32 -14.70
C ILE A 125 5.23 -7.80 -14.69
N SER A 126 5.70 -7.21 -15.78
CA SER A 126 5.89 -5.77 -15.86
C SER A 126 4.53 -5.07 -15.96
N VAL A 127 3.95 -4.74 -14.80
CA VAL A 127 2.70 -3.98 -14.71
C VAL A 127 3.05 -2.51 -14.92
N HIS A 128 2.99 -2.07 -16.17
CA HIS A 128 3.17 -0.66 -16.53
C HIS A 128 1.86 0.13 -16.51
N ASP A 129 0.72 -0.57 -16.58
CA ASP A 129 -0.60 0.05 -16.62
C ASP A 129 -1.44 -0.29 -15.39
N TRP A 130 -1.38 0.60 -14.40
CA TRP A 130 -2.17 0.48 -13.17
C TRP A 130 -3.66 0.78 -13.41
N ASN A 131 -4.02 1.45 -14.53
CA ASN A 131 -5.43 1.75 -14.84
C ASN A 131 -6.25 0.49 -15.06
N ARG A 132 -5.62 -0.58 -15.56
CA ARG A 132 -6.25 -1.90 -15.73
C ARG A 132 -6.82 -2.50 -14.43
N TYR A 133 -6.34 -2.11 -13.24
CA TYR A 133 -6.90 -2.56 -11.96
C TYR A 133 -8.16 -1.80 -11.53
N PHE A 134 -8.47 -0.69 -12.22
CA PHE A 134 -9.62 0.17 -12.00
C PHE A 134 -10.70 0.04 -13.09
N GLU A 135 -10.34 -0.52 -14.25
CA GLU A 135 -11.29 -0.93 -15.27
C GLU A 135 -12.08 -2.15 -14.77
N VAL A 136 -13.28 -1.88 -14.25
CA VAL A 136 -14.26 -2.90 -13.87
C VAL A 136 -14.42 -3.84 -15.06
N THR A 137 -14.05 -5.11 -14.89
CA THR A 137 -14.41 -6.18 -15.83
C THR A 137 -15.93 -6.32 -15.73
N ARG A 138 -16.66 -5.54 -16.53
CA ARG A 138 -18.08 -5.74 -16.77
C ARG A 138 -18.20 -7.06 -17.55
N CYS A 139 -18.40 -8.15 -16.82
CA CYS A 139 -19.05 -9.34 -17.38
C CYS A 139 -20.56 -9.10 -17.43
#